data_AF-A0A8X6LTF9-F1
#
_entry.id   AF-A0A8X6LTF9-F1
#
_cell.length_a   1.000
_cell.length_b   1.000
_cell.length_c   1.000
_cell.angle_alpha   90.00
_cell.angle_beta   90.00
_cell.angle_gamma   90.00
#
_symmetry.space_group_name_H-M   'P 1'
#
loop_
_entity.id
_entity.type
_entity.pdbx_description
1 polymer ?
#
loop_
_entity_poly.entity_id
_entity_poly.type
_entity_poly.pdbx_seq_one_letter_code
_entity_poly.pdbx_strand_id
1 'polypeptide(L)'
;MGVHLQDRYKDFITTNPSEIEMINSNNYRCQYGVYSFIAGLYAPTKEYSFTDEIRWQPIISRQANFQGKSVLTRGKCRISDEEAYALKRGAEANATKAKYNDLYNFWSRNSGRLIDTWVLASDLGKTLSCEKEYNLTIPDWGYKYWDEFSMQTGIAYYFNYGTKLIQRYRIGKKYFVFFKFRI
;
A
#
# COMPACT_ATOMS: atom_id res chain seq x y z
N MET A 1 0.30 12.16 -11.78
CA MET A 1 0.18 10.77 -12.27
C MET A 1 -0.96 10.60 -13.29
N GLY A 2 -2.22 10.91 -12.96
CA GLY A 2 -3.35 10.73 -13.89
C GLY A 2 -3.15 11.37 -15.26
N VAL A 3 -2.85 12.69 -15.28
CA VAL A 3 -2.53 13.44 -16.51
C VAL A 3 -1.40 12.81 -17.33
N HIS A 4 -0.35 12.33 -16.65
CA HIS A 4 0.77 11.67 -17.32
C HIS A 4 0.36 10.37 -18.03
N LEU A 5 -0.52 9.58 -17.40
CA LEU A 5 -1.02 8.35 -18.01
C LEU A 5 -2.06 8.61 -19.10
N GLN A 6 -2.82 9.71 -19.02
CA GLN A 6 -3.69 10.14 -20.10
C GLN A 6 -2.90 10.39 -21.38
N ASP A 7 -1.80 11.15 -21.29
CA ASP A 7 -0.93 11.40 -22.44
C ASP A 7 -0.24 10.11 -22.93
N ARG A 8 0.26 9.28 -22.01
CA ARG A 8 0.89 7.99 -22.35
C ARG A 8 -0.04 7.04 -23.11
N TYR A 9 -1.33 7.03 -22.76
CA TYR A 9 -2.33 6.12 -23.33
C TYR A 9 -3.33 6.81 -24.26
N LYS A 10 -3.04 8.03 -24.73
CA LYS A 10 -3.97 8.84 -25.54
C LYS A 10 -4.49 8.16 -26.80
N ASP A 11 -3.71 7.22 -27.35
CA ASP A 11 -4.07 6.45 -28.54
C ASP A 11 -4.80 5.13 -28.21
N PHE A 12 -4.97 4.81 -26.91
CA PHE A 12 -5.60 3.58 -26.41
C PHE A 12 -6.88 3.86 -25.60
N ILE A 13 -6.93 4.96 -24.84
CA ILE A 13 -8.09 5.39 -24.06
C ILE A 13 -8.64 6.71 -24.61
N THR A 14 -9.94 6.91 -24.49
CA THR A 14 -10.56 8.22 -24.70
C THR A 14 -10.78 8.90 -23.34
N THR A 15 -11.90 9.62 -23.19
CA THR A 15 -12.38 10.14 -21.90
C THR A 15 -13.77 9.60 -21.56
N ASN A 16 -14.26 8.63 -22.33
CA ASN A 16 -15.57 8.02 -22.10
C ASN A 16 -15.54 7.23 -20.77
N PRO A 17 -16.40 7.56 -19.79
CA PRO A 17 -16.40 6.90 -18.49
C PRO A 17 -16.76 5.40 -18.55
N SER A 18 -17.32 4.94 -19.66
CA SER A 18 -17.68 3.52 -19.88
C SER A 18 -16.48 2.62 -20.22
N GLU A 19 -15.33 3.20 -20.56
CA GLU A 19 -14.12 2.45 -20.91
C GLU A 19 -13.39 1.89 -19.69
N ILE A 20 -13.76 2.33 -18.48
CA ILE A 20 -13.03 1.97 -17.26
C ILE A 20 -13.91 1.38 -16.17
N GLU A 21 -13.33 0.40 -15.48
CA GLU A 21 -13.81 -0.06 -14.19
C GLU A 21 -12.83 0.35 -13.09
N MET A 22 -13.32 1.15 -12.14
CA MET A 22 -12.51 1.61 -11.01
C MET A 22 -12.80 0.77 -9.76
N ILE A 23 -11.85 -0.08 -9.37
CA ILE A 23 -11.92 -0.88 -8.14
C ILE A 23 -10.91 -0.36 -7.12
N ASN A 24 -11.35 0.01 -5.92
CA ASN A 24 -10.47 0.46 -4.83
C ASN A 24 -10.72 -0.29 -3.51
N SER A 25 -9.78 -0.15 -2.56
CA SER A 25 -9.98 -0.67 -1.21
C SER A 25 -10.83 0.30 -0.39
N ASN A 26 -11.53 -0.23 0.63
CA ASN A 26 -12.41 0.56 1.48
C ASN A 26 -11.65 1.35 2.57
N ASN A 27 -10.70 2.19 2.16
CA ASN A 27 -10.01 3.15 3.02
C ASN A 27 -10.06 4.53 2.37
N TYR A 28 -10.35 5.57 3.15
CA TYR A 28 -10.47 6.95 2.67
C TYR A 28 -9.29 7.40 1.81
N ARG A 29 -8.04 7.10 2.22
CA ARG A 29 -6.84 7.50 1.45
C ARG A 29 -6.82 6.90 0.03
N CYS A 30 -7.37 5.69 -0.13
CA CYS A 30 -7.46 5.02 -1.42
C CYS A 30 -8.60 5.59 -2.27
N GLN A 31 -9.71 5.97 -1.64
CA GLN A 31 -10.82 6.65 -2.33
C GLN A 31 -10.39 8.02 -2.83
N TYR A 32 -9.84 8.88 -1.96
CA TYR A 32 -9.33 10.20 -2.37
C TYR A 32 -8.24 10.10 -3.43
N GLY A 33 -7.30 9.15 -3.25
CA GLY A 33 -6.24 8.91 -4.23
C GLY A 33 -6.78 8.52 -5.59
N VAL A 34 -7.76 7.61 -5.67
CA VAL A 34 -8.30 7.17 -6.94
C VAL A 34 -9.14 8.25 -7.63
N TYR A 35 -9.94 9.01 -6.88
CA TYR A 35 -10.69 10.12 -7.46
C TYR A 35 -9.78 11.23 -7.98
N SER A 36 -8.73 11.56 -7.23
CA SER A 36 -7.71 12.54 -7.68
C SER A 36 -6.97 12.05 -8.93
N PHE A 37 -6.66 10.75 -8.97
CA PHE A 37 -6.01 10.13 -10.13
C PHE A 37 -6.91 10.14 -11.37
N ILE A 38 -8.18 9.76 -11.23
CA ILE A 38 -9.16 9.71 -12.33
C ILE A 38 -9.55 11.09 -12.83
N ALA A 39 -9.64 12.10 -11.95
CA ALA A 39 -9.86 13.48 -12.37
C ALA A 39 -8.81 13.97 -13.38
N GLY A 40 -7.57 13.45 -13.30
CA GLY A 40 -6.53 13.70 -14.29
C GLY A 40 -6.52 12.74 -15.46
N LEU A 41 -6.80 11.45 -15.25
CA LEU A 41 -6.74 10.44 -16.32
C LEU A 41 -7.91 10.54 -17.31
N TYR A 42 -9.11 10.81 -16.79
CA TYR A 42 -10.36 10.93 -17.53
C TYR A 42 -10.91 12.36 -17.39
N ALA A 43 -10.07 13.38 -17.53
CA ALA A 43 -10.55 14.75 -17.66
C ALA A 43 -11.50 14.83 -18.88
N PRO A 44 -12.74 15.33 -18.74
CA PRO A 44 -13.76 15.18 -19.77
C PRO A 44 -13.47 16.02 -21.03
N THR A 45 -13.81 15.48 -22.19
CA THR A 45 -14.04 16.28 -23.40
C THR A 45 -15.42 16.96 -23.32
N LYS A 46 -15.72 17.84 -24.28
CA LYS A 46 -17.00 18.58 -24.33
C LYS A 46 -18.23 17.65 -24.30
N GLU A 47 -18.14 16.46 -24.89
CA GLU A 47 -19.23 15.46 -24.90
C GLU A 47 -19.57 14.92 -23.51
N TYR A 48 -18.56 14.71 -22.66
CA TYR A 48 -18.71 14.14 -21.32
C TYR A 48 -18.68 15.20 -20.20
N SER A 49 -18.62 16.48 -20.57
CA SER A 49 -18.61 17.60 -19.62
C SER A 49 -20.04 17.95 -19.20
N PHE A 50 -20.30 17.99 -17.90
CA PHE A 50 -21.61 18.43 -17.39
C PHE A 50 -21.75 19.96 -17.38
N THR A 51 -20.63 20.68 -17.30
CA THR A 51 -20.51 22.14 -17.32
C THR A 51 -19.17 22.54 -17.92
N ASP A 52 -19.09 23.75 -18.48
CA ASP A 52 -17.84 24.33 -18.98
C ASP A 52 -16.98 24.95 -17.87
N GLU A 53 -17.54 25.16 -16.67
CA GLU A 53 -16.86 25.78 -15.52
C GLU A 53 -15.83 24.85 -14.85
N ILE A 54 -16.10 23.54 -14.88
CA ILE A 54 -15.31 22.52 -14.19
C ILE A 54 -15.08 21.34 -15.13
N ARG A 55 -13.80 21.09 -15.44
CA ARG A 55 -13.37 19.91 -16.20
C ARG A 55 -13.32 18.67 -15.33
N TRP A 56 -14.48 18.25 -14.85
CA TRP A 56 -14.65 17.06 -14.03
C TRP A 56 -15.86 16.27 -14.49
N GLN A 57 -15.75 14.94 -14.48
CA GLN A 57 -16.87 14.05 -14.75
C GLN A 57 -16.99 12.99 -13.65
N PRO A 58 -18.23 12.57 -13.30
CA PRO A 58 -18.44 11.54 -12.30
C PRO A 58 -18.06 10.17 -12.86
N ILE A 59 -17.12 9.50 -12.20
CA ILE A 59 -16.78 8.09 -12.48
C ILE A 59 -16.94 7.30 -11.19
N ILE A 60 -17.81 6.29 -11.23
CA ILE A 60 -18.21 5.55 -10.04
C ILE A 60 -17.14 4.52 -9.69
N SER A 61 -16.65 4.55 -8.45
CA SER A 61 -15.79 3.49 -7.94
C SER A 61 -16.62 2.36 -7.35
N ARG A 62 -16.25 1.13 -7.69
CA ARG A 62 -16.68 -0.06 -6.97
C ARG A 62 -15.71 -0.34 -5.83
N GLN A 63 -16.24 -0.49 -4.63
CA GLN A 63 -15.43 -0.98 -3.52
C GLN A 63 -15.14 -2.46 -3.73
N ALA A 64 -13.89 -2.87 -3.49
CA ALA A 64 -13.46 -4.27 -3.65
C ALA A 64 -14.21 -5.27 -2.73
N ASN A 65 -15.08 -4.83 -1.84
CA ASN A 65 -15.87 -5.67 -0.92
C ASN A 65 -17.14 -6.26 -1.56
N PHE A 66 -17.12 -6.58 -2.85
CA PHE A 66 -18.20 -7.35 -3.46
C PHE A 66 -18.19 -8.77 -2.86
N GLN A 67 -19.22 -9.12 -2.08
CA GLN A 67 -19.48 -10.47 -1.56
C GLN A 67 -18.40 -11.08 -0.65
N GLY A 68 -17.75 -10.28 0.21
CA GLY A 68 -16.81 -10.78 1.23
C GLY A 68 -15.45 -11.28 0.69
N LYS A 69 -15.17 -11.08 -0.60
CA LYS A 69 -13.90 -11.43 -1.25
C LYS A 69 -13.21 -10.17 -1.73
N SER A 70 -12.44 -9.52 -0.86
CA SER A 70 -11.66 -8.36 -1.29
C SER A 70 -10.52 -8.78 -2.21
N VAL A 71 -10.55 -8.30 -3.46
CA VAL A 71 -9.43 -8.44 -4.41
C VAL A 71 -8.26 -7.55 -4.01
N LEU A 72 -8.49 -6.48 -3.25
CA LEU A 72 -7.46 -5.49 -2.93
C LEU A 72 -6.94 -5.60 -1.50
N THR A 73 -7.71 -6.16 -0.56
CA THR A 73 -7.25 -6.39 0.82
C THR A 73 -6.87 -7.84 1.07
N ARG A 74 -6.17 -8.09 2.18
CA ARG A 74 -5.81 -9.42 2.62
C ARG A 74 -7.05 -10.10 3.21
N GLY A 75 -7.56 -11.12 2.51
CA GLY A 75 -8.56 -12.03 3.08
C GLY A 75 -7.97 -12.97 4.13
N LYS A 76 -8.82 -13.51 5.01
CA LYS A 76 -8.42 -14.57 5.94
C LYS A 76 -7.97 -15.81 5.16
N CYS A 77 -6.78 -16.33 5.46
CA CYS A 77 -6.25 -17.51 4.77
C CYS A 77 -5.35 -18.31 5.71
N ARG A 78 -5.92 -19.36 6.30
CA ARG A 78 -5.24 -20.22 7.28
C ARG A 78 -3.84 -20.67 6.81
N ILE A 79 -3.73 -21.22 5.60
CA ILE A 79 -2.46 -21.73 5.04
C ILE A 79 -1.38 -20.63 4.98
N SER A 80 -1.73 -19.46 4.44
CA SER A 80 -0.77 -18.35 4.34
C SER A 80 -0.44 -17.74 5.71
N ASP A 81 -1.38 -17.79 6.64
CA ASP A 81 -1.21 -17.24 7.97
C ASP A 81 -0.28 -18.15 8.78
N GLU A 82 -0.51 -19.47 8.78
CA GLU A 82 0.36 -20.48 9.40
C GLU A 82 1.79 -20.41 8.88
N GLU A 83 1.97 -20.35 7.56
CA GLU A 83 3.30 -20.23 6.94
C GLU A 83 4.02 -18.95 7.37
N ALA A 84 3.32 -17.81 7.39
CA ALA A 84 3.90 -16.57 7.88
C ALA A 84 4.21 -16.62 9.38
N TYR A 85 3.39 -17.29 10.19
CA TYR A 85 3.68 -17.50 11.62
C TYR A 85 4.88 -18.42 11.85
N ALA A 86 5.04 -19.47 11.02
CA ALA A 86 6.20 -20.35 11.07
C ALA A 86 7.47 -19.57 10.74
N LEU A 87 7.46 -18.79 9.66
CA LEU A 87 8.60 -17.95 9.25
C LEU A 87 9.00 -16.95 10.35
N LYS A 88 8.02 -16.31 11.00
CA LYS A 88 8.24 -15.34 12.10
C LYS A 88 8.72 -15.97 13.42
N ARG A 89 8.70 -17.30 13.55
CA ARG A 89 9.22 -18.05 14.70
C ARG A 89 10.45 -18.89 14.38
N GLY A 90 10.91 -18.85 13.13
CA GLY A 90 12.09 -19.58 12.68
C GLY A 90 13.39 -19.00 13.25
N ALA A 91 14.48 -19.74 13.05
CA ALA A 91 15.81 -19.32 13.48
C ALA A 91 16.22 -17.95 12.90
N GLU A 92 15.88 -17.68 11.64
CA GLU A 92 16.15 -16.41 10.97
C GLU A 92 15.44 -15.22 11.64
N ALA A 93 14.19 -15.40 12.07
CA ALA A 93 13.44 -14.38 12.80
C ALA A 93 14.08 -14.06 14.15
N ASN A 94 14.50 -15.10 14.88
CA ASN A 94 15.18 -14.93 16.16
C ASN A 94 16.54 -14.24 16.00
N ALA A 95 17.33 -14.63 15.00
CA ALA A 95 18.60 -13.99 14.67
C ALA A 95 18.41 -12.51 14.28
N THR A 96 17.35 -12.20 13.51
CA THR A 96 17.00 -10.83 13.13
C THR A 96 16.63 -9.99 14.36
N LYS A 97 15.83 -10.54 15.29
CA LYS A 97 15.51 -9.84 16.54
C LYS A 97 16.75 -9.59 17.38
N ALA A 98 17.62 -10.58 17.53
CA ALA A 98 18.87 -10.45 18.28
C ALA A 98 19.77 -9.37 17.67
N LYS A 99 19.90 -9.34 16.34
CA LYS A 99 20.70 -8.35 15.60
C LYS A 99 20.27 -6.91 15.88
N TYR A 100 18.96 -6.64 15.97
CA TYR A 100 18.43 -5.29 16.14
C TYR A 100 17.97 -4.97 17.56
N ASN A 101 18.23 -5.85 18.53
CA ASN A 101 17.75 -5.72 19.90
C ASN A 101 18.16 -4.39 20.56
N ASP A 102 19.40 -3.94 20.33
CA ASP A 102 19.89 -2.69 20.90
C ASP A 102 19.19 -1.47 20.30
N LEU A 103 18.90 -1.48 18.99
CA LEU A 103 18.12 -0.43 18.33
C LEU A 103 16.67 -0.43 18.79
N TYR A 104 16.07 -1.60 18.96
CA TYR A 104 14.74 -1.75 19.53
C TYR A 104 14.66 -1.16 20.93
N ASN A 105 15.65 -1.43 21.79
CA ASN A 105 15.74 -0.82 23.12
C ASN A 105 15.94 0.70 23.04
N PHE A 106 16.80 1.17 22.14
CA PHE A 106 17.03 2.60 21.91
C PHE A 106 15.74 3.32 21.47
N TRP A 107 15.08 2.84 20.42
CA TRP A 107 13.84 3.42 19.95
C TRP A 107 12.72 3.31 20.98
N SER A 108 12.69 2.23 21.77
CA SER A 108 11.70 2.09 22.84
C SER A 108 11.82 3.17 23.90
N ARG A 109 13.06 3.41 24.37
CA ARG A 109 13.34 4.43 25.39
C ARG A 109 13.04 5.84 24.90
N ASN A 110 13.38 6.15 23.65
CA ASN A 110 13.25 7.50 23.10
C ASN A 110 11.84 7.82 22.60
N SER A 111 11.12 6.85 22.05
CA SER A 111 9.74 7.05 21.56
C SER A 111 8.68 6.91 22.66
N GLY A 112 9.02 6.31 23.80
CA GLY A 112 8.07 5.98 24.87
C GLY A 112 7.13 4.82 24.55
N ARG A 113 7.28 4.16 23.39
CA ARG A 113 6.52 2.98 22.97
C ARG A 113 7.42 1.75 23.02
N LEU A 114 6.92 0.61 23.52
CA LEU A 114 7.67 -0.64 23.38
C LEU A 114 7.81 -1.03 21.90
N ILE A 115 9.05 -1.02 21.41
CA ILE A 115 9.43 -1.46 20.07
C ILE A 115 10.24 -2.74 20.22
N ASP A 116 9.63 -3.90 20.00
CA ASP A 116 10.25 -5.22 20.16
C ASP A 116 10.27 -6.06 18.86
N THR A 117 9.76 -5.47 17.77
CA THR A 117 9.62 -6.13 16.48
C THR A 117 9.89 -5.15 15.34
N TRP A 118 10.36 -5.69 14.22
CA TRP A 118 10.56 -4.95 12.97
C TRP A 118 9.28 -4.27 12.46
N VAL A 119 8.09 -4.78 12.82
CA VAL A 119 6.81 -4.16 12.45
C VAL A 119 6.64 -2.84 13.19
N LEU A 120 6.83 -2.84 14.51
CA LEU A 120 6.70 -1.64 15.33
C LEU A 120 7.80 -0.62 15.00
N ALA A 121 9.01 -1.09 14.71
CA ALA A 121 10.10 -0.23 14.27
C ALA A 121 9.82 0.38 12.89
N SER A 122 9.29 -0.40 11.94
CA SER A 122 8.85 0.12 10.63
C SER A 122 7.73 1.16 10.77
N ASP A 123 6.78 0.93 11.68
CA ASP A 123 5.70 1.89 11.95
C ASP A 123 6.23 3.20 12.54
N LEU A 124 7.16 3.14 13.50
CA LEU A 124 7.83 4.32 14.03
C LEU A 124 8.56 5.09 12.91
N GLY A 125 9.33 4.39 12.08
CA GLY A 125 10.03 5.00 10.95
C GLY A 125 9.10 5.69 9.94
N LYS A 126 7.93 5.09 9.66
CA LYS A 126 6.91 5.72 8.80
C LYS A 126 6.35 6.99 9.42
N THR A 127 6.06 6.98 10.72
CA THR A 127 5.59 8.18 11.44
C THR A 127 6.61 9.31 11.30
N LEU A 128 7.87 9.05 11.63
CA LEU A 128 8.95 10.03 11.51
C LEU A 128 9.14 10.51 10.06
N SER A 129 9.01 9.61 9.08
CA SER A 129 9.09 9.98 7.66
C SER A 129 7.96 10.91 7.25
N CYS A 130 6.72 10.66 7.71
CA CYS A 130 5.60 11.56 7.45
C CYS A 130 5.83 12.92 8.12
N GLU A 131 6.22 12.94 9.40
CA GLU A 131 6.53 14.20 10.10
C GLU A 131 7.58 15.02 9.35
N LYS A 132 8.62 14.36 8.82
CA LYS A 132 9.68 15.00 8.04
C LYS A 132 9.16 15.60 6.75
N GLU A 133 8.32 14.84 6.03
CA GLU A 133 7.72 15.27 4.76
C GLU A 133 6.82 16.50 4.93
N TYR A 134 6.12 16.59 6.07
CA TYR A 134 5.27 17.73 6.42
C TYR A 134 6.01 18.84 7.18
N ASN A 135 7.35 18.83 7.22
CA ASN A 135 8.19 19.80 7.93
C ASN A 135 7.83 19.97 9.42
N LEU A 136 7.34 18.91 10.06
CA LEU A 136 7.09 18.88 11.49
C LEU A 136 8.40 18.69 12.25
N THR A 137 8.42 19.13 13.50
CA THR A 137 9.59 18.97 14.37
C THR A 137 9.77 17.51 14.75
N ILE A 138 10.94 16.97 14.44
CA ILE A 138 11.36 15.61 14.83
C ILE A 138 12.48 15.74 15.86
N PRO A 139 12.47 14.92 16.91
CA PRO A 139 13.56 14.92 17.89
C PRO A 139 14.89 14.44 17.27
N ASP A 140 16.03 14.94 17.74
CA ASP A 140 17.36 14.63 17.18
C ASP A 140 17.68 13.14 17.07
N TRP A 141 17.21 12.34 18.03
CA TRP A 141 17.38 10.88 17.99
C TRP A 141 16.64 10.23 16.83
N GLY A 142 15.55 10.84 16.34
CA GLY A 142 14.74 10.35 15.22
C GLY A 142 15.45 10.45 13.87
N TYR A 143 16.46 11.32 13.76
CA TYR A 143 17.34 11.38 12.60
C TYR A 143 18.46 10.33 12.65
N LYS A 144 18.75 9.77 13.82
CA LYS A 144 19.75 8.71 13.96
C LYS A 144 19.17 7.39 13.47
N TYR A 145 19.99 6.63 12.76
CA TYR A 145 19.62 5.32 12.24
C TYR A 145 18.45 5.35 11.24
N TRP A 146 18.43 6.36 10.36
CA TRP A 146 17.35 6.56 9.39
C TRP A 146 17.25 5.39 8.39
N ASP A 147 18.38 4.88 7.92
CA ASP A 147 18.43 3.76 6.98
C ASP A 147 17.93 2.47 7.62
N GLU A 148 18.15 2.31 8.92
CA GLU A 148 17.68 1.18 9.69
C GLU A 148 16.15 1.11 9.73
N PHE A 149 15.44 2.25 9.79
CA PHE A 149 13.98 2.25 9.67
C PHE A 149 13.50 1.70 8.32
N SER A 150 14.18 2.08 7.23
CA SER A 150 13.93 1.55 5.89
C SER A 150 14.21 0.05 5.84
N MET A 151 15.30 -0.40 6.46
CA MET A 151 15.61 -1.83 6.57
C MET A 151 14.54 -2.60 7.35
N GLN A 152 14.02 -2.06 8.47
CA GLN A 152 12.94 -2.71 9.22
C GLN A 152 11.68 -2.88 8.39
N THR A 153 11.38 -1.93 7.49
CA THR A 153 10.29 -2.06 6.54
C THR A 153 10.53 -3.23 5.56
N GLY A 154 11.73 -3.35 5.00
CA GLY A 154 12.12 -4.47 4.15
C GLY A 154 12.00 -5.83 4.87
N ILE A 155 12.48 -5.91 6.11
CA ILE A 155 12.37 -7.08 6.98
C ILE A 155 10.90 -7.43 7.23
N ALA A 156 10.07 -6.43 7.52
CA ALA A 156 8.64 -6.64 7.70
C ALA A 156 7.99 -7.22 6.44
N TYR A 157 8.36 -6.75 5.25
CA TYR A 157 7.88 -7.33 4.00
C TYR A 157 8.37 -8.76 3.80
N TYR A 158 9.66 -9.04 4.04
CA TYR A 158 10.21 -10.38 3.94
C TYR A 158 9.46 -11.37 4.84
N PHE A 159 9.32 -11.08 6.13
CA PHE A 159 8.62 -11.98 7.06
C PHE A 159 7.11 -12.08 6.84
N ASN A 160 6.53 -11.21 6.00
CA ASN A 160 5.12 -11.28 5.61
C ASN A 160 4.89 -11.85 4.22
N TYR A 161 5.90 -11.94 3.34
CA TYR A 161 5.73 -12.32 1.93
C TYR A 161 6.90 -13.11 1.33
N GLY A 162 7.88 -13.52 2.13
CA GLY A 162 9.15 -14.09 1.67
C GLY A 162 9.05 -15.46 1.03
N THR A 163 7.98 -16.22 1.30
CA THR A 163 7.80 -17.56 0.72
C THR A 163 6.83 -17.56 -0.45
N LYS A 164 7.12 -18.41 -1.46
CA LYS A 164 6.25 -18.60 -2.63
C LYS A 164 4.83 -19.03 -2.23
N LEU A 165 4.72 -19.81 -1.14
CA LEU A 165 3.43 -20.26 -0.61
C LEU A 165 2.59 -19.08 -0.13
N ILE A 166 3.18 -18.17 0.65
CA ILE A 166 2.51 -16.95 1.09
C ILE A 166 2.08 -16.10 -0.11
N GLN A 167 2.97 -15.89 -1.08
CA GLN A 167 2.69 -15.07 -2.26
C GLN A 167 1.53 -15.66 -3.09
N ARG A 168 1.52 -16.98 -3.32
CA ARG A 168 0.46 -17.69 -4.03
C ARG A 168 -0.91 -17.46 -3.39
N TYR A 169 -1.01 -17.56 -2.07
CA TYR A 169 -2.30 -17.47 -1.38
C TYR A 169 -2.75 -16.02 -1.07
N ARG A 170 -1.82 -15.06 -0.96
CA ARG A 170 -2.16 -13.64 -0.71
C ARG A 170 -2.38 -12.82 -1.97
N ILE A 171 -1.63 -13.10 -3.04
CA ILE A 171 -1.66 -12.29 -4.27
C ILE A 171 -2.16 -13.11 -5.47
N GLY A 172 -2.01 -14.45 -5.47
CA GLY A 172 -2.43 -15.29 -6.61
C GLY A 172 -3.90 -15.11 -7.02
N LYS A 173 -4.81 -14.88 -6.07
CA LYS A 173 -6.22 -14.54 -6.39
C LYS A 173 -6.35 -13.23 -7.17
N LYS A 174 -5.51 -12.23 -6.90
CA LYS A 174 -5.50 -10.95 -7.61
C LYS A 174 -5.03 -11.15 -9.05
N TYR A 175 -3.93 -11.88 -9.25
CA TYR A 175 -3.44 -12.23 -10.57
C TYR A 175 -4.51 -12.95 -11.39
N PHE A 176 -5.22 -13.91 -10.80
CA PHE A 176 -6.31 -14.60 -11.50
C PHE A 176 -7.40 -13.63 -11.99
N VAL A 177 -7.78 -12.63 -11.20
CA VAL A 177 -8.73 -11.59 -11.64
C VAL A 177 -8.18 -10.81 -12.84
N PHE A 178 -6.93 -10.32 -12.77
CA PHE A 178 -6.33 -9.57 -13.87
C PHE A 178 -6.16 -10.37 -15.17
N PHE A 179 -5.92 -11.68 -15.07
CA PHE A 179 -5.78 -12.54 -16.25
C PHE A 179 -7.12 -13.11 -16.76
N LYS A 180 -8.20 -12.99 -15.99
CA LYS A 180 -9.54 -13.42 -16.44
C LYS A 180 -10.15 -12.42 -17.44
N PHE A 181 -9.69 -11.17 -17.48
CA PHE A 181 -10.09 -10.14 -18.44
C PHE A 181 -9.39 -10.26 -19.80
N ARG A 182 -8.85 -11.45 -20.13
CA ARG A 182 -8.18 -11.72 -21.40
C ARG A 182 -8.78 -12.93 -22.08
N ILE A 183 -10.09 -12.89 -22.37
CA ILE A 183 -10.80 -13.73 -23.36
C ILE A 183 -11.95 -12.91 -23.93
#